data_AF-A0A158BDT0-F1
#
_entry.id   AF-A0A158BDT0-F1
#
_cell.length_a   1.000
_cell.length_b   1.000
_cell.length_c   1.000
_cell.angle_alpha   90.00
_cell.angle_beta   90.00
_cell.angle_gamma   90.00
#
_symmetry.space_group_name_H-M   'P 1'
#
loop_
_entity.id
_entity.type
_entity.pdbx_description
1 polymer ?
#
loop_
_entity_poly.entity_id
_entity_poly.type
_entity_poly.pdbx_seq_one_letter_code
_entity_poly.pdbx_strand_id
1 'polypeptide(L)' 'MLINTFREGERVMVTAKDDFYAYIDGWRGRVGSFEGIPGGHVRVEVPDEGVTKLFIVPVDQVVRCGERLVVVR' A
#
# COMPACT_ATOMS: atom_id res chain seq x y z
N MET A 1 -14.61 10.23 12.62
CA MET A 1 -13.50 10.37 11.65
C MET A 1 -12.92 8.98 11.42
N LEU A 2 -13.36 8.32 10.36
CA LEU A 2 -12.97 6.95 10.00
C LEU A 2 -12.00 7.05 8.81
N ILE A 3 -10.73 7.34 9.04
CA ILE A 3 -9.75 7.45 7.93
C ILE A 3 -8.57 6.51 8.18
N ASN A 4 -8.80 5.36 8.80
CA ASN A 4 -7.85 4.25 8.74
C ASN A 4 -8.37 3.21 7.75
N THR A 5 -8.30 3.55 6.45
CA THR A 5 -8.52 2.59 5.35
C THR A 5 -7.52 1.44 5.44
N PHE A 6 -6.38 1.61 6.09
CA PHE A 6 -5.43 0.55 6.35
C PHE A 6 -4.99 0.55 7.82
N ARG A 7 -4.45 -0.58 8.27
CA ARG A 7 -3.86 -0.76 9.61
C ARG A 7 -2.35 -0.95 9.48
N GLU A 8 -1.57 -0.46 10.44
CA GLU A 8 -0.13 -0.74 10.51
C GLU A 8 0.11 -2.26 10.52
N GLY A 9 1.11 -2.72 9.77
CA GLY A 9 1.42 -4.12 9.56
C GLY A 9 0.52 -4.86 8.55
N GLU A 10 -0.55 -4.22 8.04
CA GLU A 10 -1.45 -4.83 7.06
C GLU A 10 -0.72 -5.09 5.74
N ARG A 11 -0.96 -6.26 5.13
CA ARG A 11 -0.36 -6.61 3.83
C ARG A 11 -1.12 -5.91 2.72
N VAL A 12 -0.38 -5.23 1.85
CA VAL A 12 -0.92 -4.47 0.74
C VAL A 12 -0.13 -4.70 -0.54
N MET A 13 -0.73 -4.35 -1.66
CA MET A 13 -0.12 -4.33 -2.99
C MET A 13 -0.31 -2.95 -3.59
N VAL A 14 0.73 -2.41 -4.21
CA VAL A 14 0.66 -1.16 -4.96
C VAL A 14 0.01 -1.43 -6.32
N THR A 15 -0.95 -0.60 -6.68
CA THR A 15 -1.62 -0.58 -7.98
C THR A 15 -1.49 0.84 -8.52
N ALA A 16 -0.37 1.10 -9.21
CA ALA A 16 -0.07 2.43 -9.72
C ALA A 16 -1.09 2.83 -10.78
N LYS A 17 -1.60 4.06 -10.69
CA LYS A 17 -2.54 4.62 -11.69
C LYS A 17 -1.90 5.70 -12.55
N ASP A 18 -0.69 6.10 -12.21
CA ASP A 18 0.08 7.15 -12.86
C ASP A 18 1.52 6.70 -13.12
N ASP A 19 2.20 7.45 -13.98
CA ASP A 19 3.59 7.19 -14.36
C ASP A 19 4.57 7.37 -13.19
N PHE A 20 4.22 8.13 -12.15
CA PHE A 20 5.13 8.38 -11.04
C PHE A 20 5.36 7.11 -10.21
N TYR A 21 4.32 6.30 -9.98
CA TYR A 21 4.43 5.04 -9.23
C TYR A 21 4.53 3.79 -10.11
N ALA A 22 4.53 3.92 -11.43
CA ALA A 22 4.54 2.78 -12.36
C ALA A 22 5.71 1.78 -12.11
N TYR A 23 6.85 2.26 -11.59
CA TYR A 23 8.02 1.40 -11.32
C TYR A 23 7.85 0.47 -10.10
N ILE A 24 6.89 0.75 -9.21
CA ILE A 24 6.52 -0.11 -8.08
C ILE A 24 5.14 -0.76 -8.27
N ASP A 25 4.57 -0.71 -9.47
CA ASP A 25 3.29 -1.35 -9.74
C ASP A 25 3.38 -2.87 -9.48
N GLY A 26 2.38 -3.41 -8.79
CA GLY A 26 2.32 -4.81 -8.39
C GLY A 26 3.25 -5.20 -7.21
N TRP A 27 4.06 -4.27 -6.70
CA TRP A 27 4.93 -4.56 -5.55
C TRP A 27 4.09 -4.80 -4.30
N ARG A 28 4.50 -5.78 -3.50
CA ARG A 28 3.80 -6.17 -2.28
C ARG A 28 4.61 -5.77 -1.06
N GLY A 29 3.93 -5.20 -0.09
CA GLY A 29 4.55 -4.73 1.14
C GLY A 29 3.62 -4.82 2.33
N ARG A 30 4.03 -4.15 3.39
CA ARG A 30 3.21 -3.93 4.59
C ARG A 30 3.01 -2.46 4.81
N VAL A 31 1.90 -2.11 5.45
CA VAL A 31 1.65 -0.74 5.87
C VAL A 31 2.58 -0.41 7.03
N GLY A 32 3.45 0.56 6.83
CA GLY A 32 4.34 1.08 7.87
C GLY A 32 3.64 2.08 8.77
N SER A 33 4.40 2.72 9.65
CA SER A 33 3.81 3.69 10.58
C SER A 33 3.19 4.90 9.87
N PHE A 34 2.06 5.37 10.41
CA PHE A 34 1.36 6.58 9.92
C PHE A 34 1.98 7.89 10.43
N GLU A 35 3.03 7.84 11.25
CA GLU A 35 3.69 9.04 11.76
C GLU A 35 4.31 9.89 10.64
N GLY A 36 3.94 11.18 10.59
CA GLY A 36 4.44 12.13 9.60
C GLY A 36 3.92 11.91 8.17
N ILE A 37 2.91 11.06 7.98
CA ILE A 37 2.33 10.78 6.66
C ILE A 37 1.22 11.79 6.34
N PRO A 38 1.26 12.45 5.17
CA PRO A 38 0.19 13.36 4.77
C PRO A 38 -1.15 12.63 4.63
N GLY A 39 -2.25 13.32 4.91
CA GLY A 39 -3.60 12.78 4.74
C GLY A 39 -3.82 12.23 3.32
N GLY A 40 -4.51 11.09 3.21
CA GLY A 40 -4.75 10.43 1.92
C GLY A 40 -3.57 9.60 1.40
N HIS A 41 -2.50 9.44 2.18
CA HIS A 41 -1.36 8.59 1.82
C HIS A 41 -1.14 7.49 2.86
N VAL A 42 -0.38 6.48 2.46
CA VAL A 42 0.05 5.37 3.30
C VAL A 42 1.53 5.07 3.05
N ARG A 43 2.26 4.76 4.12
CA ARG A 43 3.63 4.24 4.00
C ARG A 43 3.57 2.75 3.69
N VAL A 44 4.22 2.30 2.63
CA VAL A 44 4.36 0.90 2.25
C VAL A 44 5.83 0.49 2.38
N GLU A 45 6.05 -0.53 3.20
CA GLU A 45 7.33 -1.17 3.46
C GLU A 45 7.47 -2.40 2.55
N VAL A 46 8.32 -2.29 1.52
CA VAL A 46 8.54 -3.36 0.53
C VAL A 46 9.89 -4.03 0.81
N PRO A 47 9.92 -5.32 1.15
CA PRO A 47 11.16 -6.05 1.32
C PRO A 47 11.83 -6.31 -0.04
N ASP A 48 13.13 -6.02 -0.15
CA ASP A 48 13.93 -6.11 -1.37
C ASP A 48 15.36 -6.53 -1.01
N GLU A 49 15.79 -7.72 -1.41
CA GLU A 49 17.16 -8.24 -1.23
C GLU A 49 17.86 -7.93 0.13
N GLY A 50 17.13 -8.11 1.24
CA GLY A 50 17.66 -7.90 2.59
C GLY A 50 17.61 -6.46 3.10
N VAL A 51 17.13 -5.52 2.28
CA VAL A 51 16.75 -4.16 2.70
C VAL A 51 15.22 -3.98 2.65
N THR A 52 14.70 -3.02 3.41
CA THR A 52 13.28 -2.63 3.34
C THR A 52 13.17 -1.26 2.71
N LYS A 53 12.57 -1.19 1.53
CA LYS A 53 12.29 0.08 0.83
C LYS A 53 10.99 0.68 1.39
N LEU A 54 10.98 1.99 1.57
CA LEU A 54 9.84 2.73 2.11
C LEU A 54 9.26 3.64 1.02
N PHE A 55 7.97 3.50 0.75
CA PHE A 55 7.26 4.32 -0.22
C PHE A 55 6.07 4.99 0.43
N ILE A 56 5.87 6.28 0.17
CA ILE A 56 4.64 6.98 0.54
C ILE A 56 3.78 6.98 -0.71
N VAL A 57 2.62 6.32 -0.66
CA VAL A 57 1.74 6.09 -1.81
C VAL A 57 0.33 6.58 -1.48
N PRO A 58 -0.39 7.19 -2.43
CA PRO A 58 -1.81 7.53 -2.24
C PRO A 58 -2.64 6.30 -1.89
N VAL A 59 -3.59 6.44 -0.95
CA VAL A 59 -4.42 5.32 -0.49
C VAL A 59 -5.27 4.70 -1.60
N ASP A 60 -5.57 5.43 -2.67
CA ASP A 60 -6.35 4.93 -3.80
C ASP A 60 -5.53 4.07 -4.78
N GLN A 61 -4.20 4.09 -4.66
CA GLN A 61 -3.25 3.30 -5.44
C GLN A 61 -2.68 2.11 -4.66
N VAL A 62 -3.34 1.75 -3.56
CA VAL A 62 -2.96 0.64 -2.71
C VAL A 62 -4.19 -0.23 -2.47
N VAL A 63 -4.01 -1.55 -2.57
CA VAL A 63 -5.07 -2.54 -2.31
C VAL A 63 -4.64 -3.52 -1.23
N ARG A 64 -5.59 -4.03 -0.45
CA ARG A 64 -5.33 -5.04 0.58
C ARG A 64 -4.97 -6.37 -0.06
N CYS A 65 -3.99 -7.06 0.52
CA CYS A 65 -3.62 -8.42 0.12
C CYS A 65 -4.54 -9.44 0.86
N GLY A 66 -5.79 -9.57 0.38
CA GLY A 66 -6.88 -10.39 0.93
C GLY A 66 -8.11 -9.51 1.21
N GLU A 67 -9.35 -9.83 0.85
CA GLU A 67 -10.02 -11.08 0.49
C GLU A 67 -10.03 -11.44 -1.00
N ARG A 68 -10.09 -12.75 -1.26
CA ARG A 68 -10.63 -13.33 -2.49
C ARG A 68 -11.99 -12.67 -2.75
N LEU A 69 -12.07 -11.72 -3.69
CA LEU A 69 -13.33 -11.27 -4.26
C LEU A 69 -13.94 -12.52 -4.92
N VAL A 70 -14.77 -13.25 -4.18
CA VAL A 70 -15.66 -14.24 -4.76
C VAL A 70 -16.66 -13.43 -5.55
N VAL A 71 -16.37 -13.22 -6.83
CA VAL A 71 -17.36 -12.77 -7.80
C VAL A 71 -18.34 -13.94 -7.94
N VAL A 72 -19.35 -13.98 -7.07
CA VAL A 72 -20.55 -14.78 -7.31
C VAL A 72 -21.24 -14.14 -8.52
N ARG A 73 -21.10 -14.80 -9.67
CA ARG A 73 -21.91 -14.55 -10.86
C ARG A 73 -23.28 -15.18 -10.69
#